data_AF-A0A8B6EJF1-F1
#
_entry.id   AF-A0A8B6EJF1-F1
#
_cell.length_a   1.000
_cell.length_b   1.000
_cell.length_c   1.000
_cell.angle_alpha   90.00
_cell.angle_beta   90.00
_cell.angle_gamma   90.00
#
_symmetry.space_group_name_H-M   'P 1'
#
loop_
_entity.id
_entity.type
_entity.pdbx_description
1 polymer ?
#
loop_
_entity_poly.entity_id
_entity_poly.type
_entity_poly.pdbx_seq_one_letter_code
_entity_poly.pdbx_strand_id
1 'polypeptide(L)'
;MKGYIACLCVLFTNLILVRGVRLNHKKCGNGFFNPDHETCCDGIISSPAGWPCCGLATYNAALQVCCDNTPYPKSAGTACCKNKPYDPLTETCCVDTLYPKPDAICCDKKLINPETELCCNKKIADRPTPYHKCCDIETYHPLLETCCEDTLHAPGDLSCCKNEAYDPREHSCCNGVIISPGGLKCCGPIPYDPNLQSCCYGIVRKKSAEGGKPCCGATDYNPDTHTCCKGILHTGTNSSCCGQKTYDPKSDCCEGKNINGLDCCIDKAYSKTTQTCCGGNVFEGPNLHCCVKKAYDPTKECCNGVNKIGLMCCNNKAYSNLESSCCKGIVHEGPNLSCCGQIPYNPKIECCKNKSASGLPCCGDKPYNATLQTCCHGNLSSPAGNGCCGKEGYNIKESLCCHGQVVPKQAHVFGICIDKTKLQGMTPKPIGPTPKPIATGFTPKPNIFLPKPVASAFTPKPNIFMPKPVATAFTPKAPVVKPMNDHLKHNIIVRLLTGVKNFSENLSSPQPMDIHVVEDDSLFNLSRYETKGSCRRVSDQVS
;
A
#
# COMPACT_ATOMS: atom_id res chain seq x y z
N MET A 1 46.42 28.66 -49.04
CA MET A 1 45.97 27.53 -48.19
C MET A 1 45.32 28.11 -46.94
N LYS A 2 44.30 27.49 -46.34
CA LYS A 2 43.63 27.98 -45.12
C LYS A 2 44.11 27.20 -43.89
N GLY A 3 44.34 27.89 -42.77
CA GLY A 3 44.56 27.26 -41.46
C GLY A 3 45.47 28.07 -40.54
N TYR A 4 44.89 28.69 -39.51
CA TYR A 4 45.53 29.12 -38.25
C TYR A 4 44.42 29.45 -37.22
N ILE A 5 44.80 29.75 -35.97
CA ILE A 5 43.92 29.84 -34.79
C ILE A 5 43.38 28.45 -34.40
N ALA A 6 44.18 27.54 -33.84
CA ALA A 6 44.92 27.56 -32.56
C ALA A 6 44.04 27.22 -31.34
N CYS A 7 44.32 26.04 -30.76
CA CYS A 7 43.81 25.61 -29.46
C CYS A 7 44.97 25.69 -28.46
N LEU A 8 44.81 26.44 -27.38
CA LEU A 8 45.86 26.73 -26.39
C LEU A 8 45.34 26.55 -24.97
N CYS A 9 45.75 25.45 -24.33
CA CYS A 9 46.40 25.43 -23.01
C CYS A 9 46.54 23.98 -22.53
N VAL A 10 47.72 23.64 -22.00
CA VAL A 10 48.04 22.34 -21.40
C VAL A 10 48.49 22.60 -19.96
N LEU A 11 48.45 21.56 -19.12
CA LEU A 11 48.98 21.51 -17.75
C LEU A 11 48.23 22.34 -16.69
N PHE A 12 47.34 21.66 -15.96
CA PHE A 12 47.47 21.59 -14.51
C PHE A 12 47.08 20.19 -14.00
N THR A 13 47.69 19.76 -12.91
CA THR A 13 47.60 18.39 -12.40
C THR A 13 46.39 18.18 -11.50
N ASN A 14 45.56 17.17 -11.82
CA ASN A 14 45.02 16.24 -10.82
C ASN A 14 44.36 15.02 -11.48
N LEU A 15 44.61 13.82 -10.95
CA LEU A 15 44.16 12.55 -11.54
C LEU A 15 42.77 12.15 -11.03
N ILE A 16 41.74 12.92 -11.39
CA ILE A 16 40.35 12.49 -11.15
C ILE A 16 39.88 11.63 -12.32
N LEU A 17 39.87 10.31 -12.13
CA LEU A 17 39.17 9.37 -12.99
C LEU A 17 37.66 9.59 -12.87
N VAL A 18 37.14 10.57 -13.61
CA VAL A 18 35.71 10.71 -13.86
C VAL A 18 35.28 9.48 -14.66
N ARG A 19 34.79 8.46 -13.95
CA ARG A 19 34.11 7.30 -14.54
C ARG A 19 33.10 7.82 -15.53
N GLY A 20 33.19 7.40 -16.79
CA GLY A 20 32.31 7.88 -17.86
C GLY A 20 30.85 7.65 -17.51
N VAL A 21 30.18 8.69 -17.02
CA VAL A 21 28.75 8.66 -16.72
C VAL A 21 28.05 8.46 -18.05
N ARG A 22 27.44 7.29 -18.24
CA ARG A 22 26.44 7.08 -19.30
C ARG A 22 25.22 7.92 -18.95
N LEU A 23 25.28 9.21 -19.24
CA LEU A 23 24.17 10.14 -19.13
C LEU A 23 23.02 9.57 -19.95
N ASN A 24 21.97 9.11 -19.25
CA ASN A 24 20.90 8.28 -19.81
C ASN A 24 19.87 9.12 -20.61
N HIS A 25 20.38 10.15 -21.30
CA HIS A 25 19.60 11.24 -21.86
C HIS A 25 18.63 10.76 -22.95
N LYS A 26 17.35 11.08 -22.78
CA LYS A 26 16.29 10.82 -23.75
C LYS A 26 15.91 12.13 -24.42
N LYS A 27 15.47 12.09 -25.68
CA LYS A 27 14.99 13.27 -26.40
C LYS A 27 13.59 13.67 -25.90
N CYS A 28 13.35 14.97 -25.73
CA CYS A 28 12.04 15.55 -25.44
C CYS A 28 11.87 16.84 -26.24
N GLY A 29 10.91 16.87 -27.17
CA GLY A 29 10.76 17.99 -28.10
C GLY A 29 12.07 18.30 -28.84
N ASN A 30 12.61 19.49 -28.63
CA ASN A 30 13.90 19.94 -29.17
C ASN A 30 15.09 19.73 -28.21
N GLY A 31 14.86 19.30 -26.98
CA GLY A 31 15.87 19.10 -25.95
C GLY A 31 16.17 17.63 -25.62
N PHE A 32 17.03 17.43 -24.63
CA PHE A 32 17.32 16.15 -24.01
C PHE A 32 17.12 16.26 -22.49
N PHE A 33 16.56 15.23 -21.87
CA PHE A 33 16.28 15.16 -20.42
C PHE A 33 16.89 13.91 -19.80
N ASN A 34 17.18 13.96 -18.50
CA ASN A 34 17.60 12.80 -17.72
C ASN A 34 16.36 12.10 -17.10
N PRO A 35 15.99 10.89 -17.56
CA PRO A 35 14.81 10.16 -17.06
C PRO A 35 14.91 9.73 -15.58
N ASP A 36 16.07 9.86 -14.95
CA ASP A 36 16.26 9.60 -13.52
C ASP A 36 15.85 10.80 -12.64
N HIS A 37 15.65 11.99 -13.22
CA HIS A 37 15.28 13.23 -12.52
C HIS A 37 14.12 14.02 -13.14
N GLU A 38 13.88 13.84 -14.45
CA GLU A 38 12.93 14.59 -15.26
C GLU A 38 11.99 13.65 -16.04
N THR A 39 10.84 14.16 -16.47
CA THR A 39 9.85 13.48 -17.31
C THR A 39 9.53 14.37 -18.51
N CYS A 40 9.39 13.78 -19.71
CA CYS A 40 8.91 14.50 -20.89
C CYS A 40 7.38 14.51 -20.94
N CYS A 41 6.77 15.70 -20.98
CA CYS A 41 5.33 15.90 -21.07
C CYS A 41 5.03 16.78 -22.30
N ASP A 42 4.41 16.19 -23.33
CA ASP A 42 4.07 16.84 -24.61
C ASP A 42 5.22 17.68 -25.24
N GLY A 43 6.45 17.17 -25.12
CA GLY A 43 7.66 17.81 -25.66
C GLY A 43 8.33 18.82 -24.73
N ILE A 44 7.75 19.09 -23.56
CA ILE A 44 8.32 19.92 -22.50
C ILE A 44 8.99 19.04 -21.44
N ILE A 45 10.17 19.46 -20.98
CA ILE A 45 10.92 18.79 -19.90
C ILE A 45 10.34 19.27 -18.56
N SER A 46 9.78 18.35 -17.78
CA SER A 46 9.16 18.59 -16.48
C SER A 46 9.86 17.78 -15.37
N SER A 47 9.62 18.14 -14.11
CA SER A 47 10.16 17.41 -12.95
C SER A 47 9.10 17.29 -11.84
N PRO A 48 9.13 16.22 -11.03
CA PRO A 48 10.15 15.17 -10.96
C PRO A 48 9.95 13.97 -11.91
N ALA A 49 11.01 13.18 -12.09
CA ALA A 49 10.97 11.88 -12.78
C ALA A 49 9.91 10.93 -12.20
N GLY A 50 9.32 10.13 -13.09
CA GLY A 50 8.39 9.05 -12.73
C GLY A 50 7.00 9.52 -12.30
N TRP A 51 6.75 10.82 -12.23
CA TRP A 51 5.40 11.37 -12.09
C TRP A 51 4.71 11.41 -13.46
N PRO A 52 3.40 11.08 -13.55
CA PRO A 52 2.65 11.14 -14.79
C PRO A 52 2.42 12.60 -15.25
N CYS A 53 2.26 12.77 -16.56
CA CYS A 53 1.96 14.05 -17.18
C CYS A 53 0.48 14.41 -17.12
N CYS A 54 0.20 15.70 -17.15
CA CYS A 54 -1.10 16.33 -17.31
C CYS A 54 -0.90 17.54 -18.23
N GLY A 55 -1.17 17.35 -19.52
CA GLY A 55 -0.64 18.23 -20.57
C GLY A 55 0.88 18.39 -20.47
N LEU A 56 1.33 19.64 -20.50
CA LEU A 56 2.75 20.04 -20.52
C LEU A 56 3.53 19.78 -19.21
N ALA A 57 2.87 19.38 -18.11
CA ALA A 57 3.48 19.32 -16.77
C ALA A 57 3.23 17.98 -16.04
N THR A 58 4.12 17.60 -15.13
CA THR A 58 3.92 16.45 -14.22
C THR A 58 2.99 16.78 -13.06
N TYR A 59 2.18 15.81 -12.60
CA TYR A 59 1.23 16.00 -11.48
C TYR A 59 1.29 14.87 -10.44
N ASN A 60 0.81 15.15 -9.22
CA ASN A 60 0.87 14.18 -8.12
C ASN A 60 -0.33 13.21 -8.15
N ALA A 61 -0.23 12.12 -8.91
CA ALA A 61 -1.29 11.12 -8.99
C ALA A 61 -1.64 10.40 -7.66
N ALA A 62 -0.92 10.62 -6.56
CA ALA A 62 -1.38 10.19 -5.23
C ALA A 62 -2.48 11.15 -4.70
N LEU A 63 -2.32 12.46 -4.86
CA LEU A 63 -3.18 13.51 -4.30
C LEU A 63 -4.17 14.15 -5.29
N GLN A 64 -3.91 14.01 -6.59
CA GLN A 64 -4.61 14.69 -7.68
C GLN A 64 -5.11 13.71 -8.75
N VAL A 65 -6.01 14.18 -9.60
CA VAL A 65 -6.48 13.54 -10.83
C VAL A 65 -6.32 14.53 -11.99
N CYS A 66 -5.92 14.08 -13.18
CA CYS A 66 -5.78 14.94 -14.35
C CYS A 66 -7.01 14.85 -15.26
N CYS A 67 -7.75 15.95 -15.42
CA CYS A 67 -8.90 16.05 -16.31
C CYS A 67 -8.63 17.12 -17.37
N ASP A 68 -8.68 16.76 -18.65
CA ASP A 68 -8.42 17.66 -19.79
C ASP A 68 -7.20 18.59 -19.58
N ASN A 69 -6.03 17.96 -19.38
CA ASN A 69 -4.74 18.60 -19.11
C ASN A 69 -4.68 19.50 -17.86
N THR A 70 -5.71 19.47 -16.99
CA THR A 70 -5.76 20.24 -15.74
C THR A 70 -5.72 19.32 -14.51
N PRO A 71 -4.77 19.50 -13.56
CA PRO A 71 -4.67 18.65 -12.38
C PRO A 71 -5.54 19.15 -11.21
N TYR A 72 -6.60 18.41 -10.90
CA TYR A 72 -7.52 18.68 -9.79
C TYR A 72 -7.16 17.88 -8.52
N PRO A 73 -7.40 18.40 -7.31
CA PRO A 73 -7.24 17.61 -6.08
C PRO A 73 -8.29 16.50 -6.01
N LYS A 74 -7.93 15.31 -5.49
CA LYS A 74 -8.87 14.17 -5.40
C LYS A 74 -10.10 14.41 -4.51
N SER A 75 -10.07 15.46 -3.67
CA SER A 75 -11.24 15.93 -2.91
C SER A 75 -12.32 16.58 -3.78
N ALA A 76 -12.05 16.87 -5.05
CA ALA A 76 -13.02 17.32 -6.03
C ALA A 76 -13.53 16.20 -6.95
N GLY A 77 -13.05 14.96 -6.78
CA GLY A 77 -13.37 13.81 -7.61
C GLY A 77 -12.17 12.90 -7.85
N THR A 78 -12.44 11.62 -8.13
CA THR A 78 -11.40 10.59 -8.36
C THR A 78 -11.33 10.11 -9.82
N ALA A 79 -12.32 10.46 -10.64
CA ALA A 79 -12.35 10.24 -12.08
C ALA A 79 -12.64 11.56 -12.83
N CYS A 80 -12.57 11.53 -14.16
CA CYS A 80 -12.77 12.71 -15.01
C CYS A 80 -13.90 12.51 -16.01
N CYS A 81 -14.77 13.51 -16.14
CA CYS A 81 -15.74 13.64 -17.22
C CYS A 81 -15.37 14.87 -18.04
N LYS A 82 -14.72 14.64 -19.19
CA LYS A 82 -14.01 15.66 -19.95
C LYS A 82 -13.01 16.42 -19.05
N ASN A 83 -13.25 17.72 -18.82
CA ASN A 83 -12.46 18.61 -17.98
C ASN A 83 -12.92 18.69 -16.50
N LYS A 84 -14.00 18.00 -16.12
CA LYS A 84 -14.52 18.03 -14.74
C LYS A 84 -14.04 16.81 -13.95
N PRO A 85 -13.44 16.97 -12.77
CA PRO A 85 -13.33 15.87 -11.82
C PRO A 85 -14.73 15.50 -11.31
N TYR A 86 -14.95 14.23 -11.00
CA TYR A 86 -16.19 13.72 -10.40
C TYR A 86 -15.95 12.52 -9.49
N ASP A 87 -16.93 12.18 -8.66
CA ASP A 87 -16.90 10.99 -7.80
C ASP A 87 -17.74 9.84 -8.39
N PRO A 88 -17.14 8.74 -8.86
CA PRO A 88 -17.87 7.57 -9.39
C PRO A 88 -18.81 6.89 -8.42
N LEU A 89 -18.73 7.18 -7.11
CA LEU A 89 -19.66 6.66 -6.11
C LEU A 89 -20.99 7.41 -6.05
N THR A 90 -21.06 8.63 -6.61
CA THR A 90 -22.25 9.50 -6.54
C THR A 90 -22.70 10.05 -7.89
N GLU A 91 -21.82 10.04 -8.90
CA GLU A 91 -22.10 10.53 -10.25
C GLU A 91 -21.68 9.52 -11.32
N THR A 92 -22.15 9.71 -12.56
CA THR A 92 -21.69 8.97 -13.73
C THR A 92 -21.52 9.89 -14.91
N CYS A 93 -20.36 9.78 -15.57
CA CYS A 93 -20.09 10.42 -16.84
C CYS A 93 -20.74 9.64 -17.98
N CYS A 94 -21.53 10.31 -18.81
CA CYS A 94 -22.00 9.78 -20.08
C CYS A 94 -21.82 10.85 -21.16
N VAL A 95 -20.84 10.63 -22.04
CA VAL A 95 -20.40 11.54 -23.13
C VAL A 95 -20.31 13.00 -22.69
N ASP A 96 -19.24 13.29 -21.96
CA ASP A 96 -18.88 14.60 -21.38
C ASP A 96 -19.89 15.21 -20.37
N THR A 97 -21.02 14.55 -20.13
CA THR A 97 -22.07 15.02 -19.22
C THR A 97 -22.08 14.20 -17.93
N LEU A 98 -22.09 14.88 -16.79
CA LEU A 98 -22.25 14.26 -15.46
C LEU A 98 -23.73 14.17 -15.09
N TYR A 99 -24.10 13.03 -14.50
CA TYR A 99 -25.43 12.75 -13.98
C TYR A 99 -25.33 12.20 -12.55
N PRO A 100 -26.19 12.61 -11.61
CA PRO A 100 -26.27 12.00 -10.29
C PRO A 100 -26.74 10.55 -10.41
N LYS A 101 -26.10 9.65 -9.66
CA LYS A 101 -26.22 8.18 -9.81
C LYS A 101 -26.87 7.56 -8.56
N PRO A 102 -27.55 6.40 -8.71
CA PRO A 102 -27.01 5.22 -8.00
C PRO A 102 -26.56 4.10 -8.93
N ASP A 103 -27.35 3.72 -9.95
CA ASP A 103 -27.09 2.51 -10.75
C ASP A 103 -26.87 2.73 -12.26
N ALA A 104 -27.36 3.83 -12.83
CA ALA A 104 -27.41 4.02 -14.29
C ALA A 104 -26.04 3.94 -15.00
N ILE A 105 -25.96 3.23 -16.12
CA ILE A 105 -24.74 3.10 -16.96
C ILE A 105 -24.92 3.78 -18.32
N CYS A 106 -23.83 4.19 -18.96
CA CYS A 106 -23.86 4.89 -20.24
C CYS A 106 -23.82 3.90 -21.43
N CYS A 107 -24.77 4.04 -22.36
CA CYS A 107 -24.80 3.35 -23.64
C CYS A 107 -25.03 4.36 -24.78
N ASP A 108 -24.04 4.53 -25.66
CA ASP A 108 -23.95 5.53 -26.73
C ASP A 108 -24.74 6.84 -26.48
N LYS A 109 -24.29 7.61 -25.48
CA LYS A 109 -24.84 8.92 -25.04
C LYS A 109 -26.13 8.88 -24.20
N LYS A 110 -26.86 7.75 -24.12
CA LYS A 110 -28.02 7.59 -23.23
C LYS A 110 -27.62 6.85 -21.94
N LEU A 111 -28.20 7.25 -20.81
CA LEU A 111 -28.20 6.45 -19.59
C LEU A 111 -29.25 5.34 -19.65
N ILE A 112 -28.87 4.15 -19.20
CA ILE A 112 -29.74 2.98 -19.09
C ILE A 112 -29.70 2.40 -17.67
N ASN A 113 -30.81 1.77 -17.24
CA ASN A 113 -30.85 1.03 -15.98
C ASN A 113 -30.28 -0.38 -16.19
N PRO A 114 -29.14 -0.75 -15.59
CA PRO A 114 -28.56 -2.09 -15.79
C PRO A 114 -29.43 -3.23 -15.26
N GLU A 115 -30.43 -2.98 -14.41
CA GLU A 115 -31.38 -4.03 -13.98
C GLU A 115 -32.34 -4.46 -15.11
N THR A 116 -32.72 -3.54 -15.99
CA THR A 116 -33.79 -3.71 -17.00
C THR A 116 -33.32 -3.54 -18.46
N GLU A 117 -32.13 -3.01 -18.68
CA GLU A 117 -31.52 -2.74 -19.99
C GLU A 117 -30.08 -3.28 -20.02
N LEU A 118 -29.60 -3.66 -21.21
CA LEU A 118 -28.21 -4.00 -21.52
C LEU A 118 -27.67 -3.10 -22.64
N CYS A 119 -26.36 -2.89 -22.66
CA CYS A 119 -25.66 -2.19 -23.74
C CYS A 119 -24.91 -3.21 -24.61
N CYS A 120 -25.55 -3.65 -25.69
CA CYS A 120 -25.06 -4.69 -26.59
C CYS A 120 -24.53 -4.04 -27.87
N ASN A 121 -23.20 -4.09 -28.06
CA ASN A 121 -22.45 -3.35 -29.09
C ASN A 121 -22.99 -1.93 -29.35
N LYS A 122 -23.04 -1.10 -28.30
CA LYS A 122 -23.55 0.30 -28.28
C LYS A 122 -25.06 0.47 -28.51
N LYS A 123 -25.79 -0.56 -28.93
CA LYS A 123 -27.25 -0.58 -28.97
C LYS A 123 -27.81 -0.87 -27.57
N ILE A 124 -28.95 -0.27 -27.25
CA ILE A 124 -29.69 -0.58 -26.03
C ILE A 124 -30.64 -1.74 -26.34
N ALA A 125 -30.63 -2.76 -25.49
CA ALA A 125 -31.51 -3.92 -25.56
C ALA A 125 -32.13 -4.20 -24.19
N ASP A 126 -33.26 -4.90 -24.14
CA ASP A 126 -33.95 -5.20 -22.89
C ASP A 126 -33.20 -6.27 -22.07
N ARG A 127 -33.41 -6.27 -20.75
CA ARG A 127 -32.88 -7.29 -19.83
C ARG A 127 -34.02 -8.01 -19.08
N PRO A 128 -34.74 -8.96 -19.70
CA PRO A 128 -35.90 -9.61 -19.08
C PRO A 128 -35.57 -10.39 -17.79
N THR A 129 -34.33 -10.86 -17.64
CA THR A 129 -33.81 -11.45 -16.39
C THR A 129 -32.35 -11.05 -16.16
N PRO A 130 -31.85 -11.05 -14.91
CA PRO A 130 -30.44 -10.81 -14.60
C PRO A 130 -29.44 -11.75 -15.30
N TYR A 131 -29.89 -12.89 -15.84
CA TYR A 131 -29.05 -13.87 -16.52
C TYR A 131 -28.87 -13.60 -18.02
N HIS A 132 -29.64 -12.68 -18.61
CA HIS A 132 -29.48 -12.30 -20.02
C HIS A 132 -28.09 -11.69 -20.27
N LYS A 133 -27.53 -12.00 -21.44
CA LYS A 133 -26.23 -11.51 -21.92
C LYS A 133 -26.37 -10.97 -23.33
N CYS A 134 -25.42 -10.13 -23.76
CA CYS A 134 -25.33 -9.68 -25.14
C CYS A 134 -24.71 -10.76 -26.05
N CYS A 135 -25.23 -10.86 -27.28
CA CYS A 135 -24.55 -11.44 -28.43
C CYS A 135 -24.62 -10.39 -29.55
N ASP A 136 -23.47 -9.82 -29.94
CA ASP A 136 -23.38 -8.54 -30.66
C ASP A 136 -24.36 -7.45 -30.15
N ILE A 137 -25.45 -7.23 -30.90
CA ILE A 137 -26.51 -6.23 -30.67
C ILE A 137 -27.81 -6.80 -30.07
N GLU A 138 -27.87 -8.10 -29.79
CA GLU A 138 -29.05 -8.80 -29.27
C GLU A 138 -28.80 -9.39 -27.88
N THR A 139 -29.86 -9.85 -27.22
CA THR A 139 -29.82 -10.35 -25.84
C THR A 139 -30.41 -11.73 -25.73
N TYR A 140 -29.63 -12.67 -25.20
CA TYR A 140 -29.96 -14.09 -25.15
C TYR A 140 -29.93 -14.64 -23.72
N HIS A 141 -30.60 -15.77 -23.50
CA HIS A 141 -30.62 -16.45 -22.20
C HIS A 141 -29.71 -17.70 -22.21
N PRO A 142 -28.59 -17.73 -21.45
CA PRO A 142 -27.57 -18.80 -21.52
C PRO A 142 -27.98 -20.21 -21.06
N LEU A 143 -29.27 -20.45 -20.77
CA LEU A 143 -29.83 -21.80 -20.55
C LEU A 143 -30.72 -22.27 -21.73
N LEU A 144 -31.01 -21.39 -22.68
CA LEU A 144 -31.85 -21.63 -23.85
C LEU A 144 -31.01 -21.55 -25.14
N GLU A 145 -30.04 -20.64 -25.17
CA GLU A 145 -29.29 -20.25 -26.37
C GLU A 145 -27.78 -20.15 -26.07
N THR A 146 -26.97 -20.44 -27.08
CA THR A 146 -25.51 -20.25 -27.10
C THR A 146 -25.15 -19.15 -28.10
N CYS A 147 -24.32 -18.20 -27.68
CA CYS A 147 -23.74 -17.18 -28.56
C CYS A 147 -22.35 -17.63 -29.03
N CYS A 148 -22.14 -17.69 -30.36
CA CYS A 148 -20.89 -18.08 -31.00
C CYS A 148 -20.38 -16.93 -31.88
N GLU A 149 -19.27 -16.33 -31.47
CA GLU A 149 -18.81 -15.01 -31.94
C GLU A 149 -19.94 -13.98 -31.81
N ASP A 150 -20.63 -13.65 -32.92
CA ASP A 150 -21.74 -12.69 -32.97
C ASP A 150 -23.09 -13.36 -33.35
N THR A 151 -23.13 -14.69 -33.46
CA THR A 151 -24.31 -15.47 -33.91
C THR A 151 -24.99 -16.21 -32.76
N LEU A 152 -26.32 -16.14 -32.68
CA LEU A 152 -27.13 -16.91 -31.74
C LEU A 152 -27.55 -18.27 -32.31
N HIS A 153 -27.42 -19.30 -31.46
CA HIS A 153 -27.80 -20.69 -31.72
C HIS A 153 -28.61 -21.24 -30.54
N ALA A 154 -29.36 -22.32 -30.76
CA ALA A 154 -30.06 -23.05 -29.70
C ALA A 154 -29.90 -24.57 -29.93
N PRO A 155 -29.85 -25.41 -28.88
CA PRO A 155 -29.97 -25.09 -27.44
C PRO A 155 -28.73 -24.42 -26.81
N GLY A 156 -28.85 -24.05 -25.53
CA GLY A 156 -27.79 -23.40 -24.74
C GLY A 156 -26.73 -24.33 -24.12
N ASP A 157 -26.76 -25.64 -24.39
CA ASP A 157 -25.69 -26.58 -24.02
C ASP A 157 -24.70 -26.87 -25.17
N LEU A 158 -24.84 -26.17 -26.30
CA LEU A 158 -23.90 -26.23 -27.42
C LEU A 158 -22.58 -25.49 -27.12
N SER A 159 -21.50 -25.96 -27.72
CA SER A 159 -20.16 -25.34 -27.73
C SER A 159 -19.89 -24.62 -29.06
N CYS A 160 -18.99 -23.63 -29.07
CA CYS A 160 -18.71 -22.81 -30.26
C CYS A 160 -17.43 -23.19 -30.99
N CYS A 161 -17.47 -23.12 -32.32
CA CYS A 161 -16.35 -23.32 -33.22
C CYS A 161 -16.31 -22.19 -34.26
N LYS A 162 -15.67 -21.07 -33.88
CA LYS A 162 -15.93 -19.74 -34.47
C LYS A 162 -17.41 -19.35 -34.29
N ASN A 163 -18.05 -18.84 -35.34
CA ASN A 163 -19.45 -18.47 -35.44
C ASN A 163 -20.44 -19.66 -35.38
N GLU A 164 -19.99 -20.90 -35.57
CA GLU A 164 -20.86 -22.10 -35.60
C GLU A 164 -20.96 -22.77 -34.22
N ALA A 165 -22.16 -23.28 -33.88
CA ALA A 165 -22.38 -24.07 -32.67
C ALA A 165 -22.38 -25.58 -32.96
N TYR A 166 -21.95 -26.39 -31.99
CA TYR A 166 -21.91 -27.85 -32.07
C TYR A 166 -22.19 -28.53 -30.73
N ASP A 167 -22.73 -29.75 -30.76
CA ASP A 167 -22.89 -30.56 -29.55
C ASP A 167 -21.54 -31.19 -29.14
N PRO A 168 -20.96 -30.86 -27.96
CA PRO A 168 -19.68 -31.41 -27.51
C PRO A 168 -19.69 -32.91 -27.18
N ARG A 169 -20.87 -33.54 -27.10
CA ARG A 169 -21.05 -34.99 -26.96
C ARG A 169 -20.79 -35.72 -28.27
N GLU A 170 -21.20 -35.12 -29.39
CA GLU A 170 -21.14 -35.71 -30.73
C GLU A 170 -19.95 -35.21 -31.56
N HIS A 171 -19.47 -34.00 -31.27
CA HIS A 171 -18.48 -33.29 -32.08
C HIS A 171 -17.40 -32.60 -31.22
N SER A 172 -16.26 -32.28 -31.85
CA SER A 172 -15.17 -31.47 -31.32
C SER A 172 -14.82 -30.35 -32.31
N CYS A 173 -14.14 -29.30 -31.84
CA CYS A 173 -13.67 -28.20 -32.69
C CYS A 173 -12.14 -28.13 -32.71
N CYS A 174 -11.52 -28.34 -33.88
CA CYS A 174 -10.07 -28.16 -34.06
C CYS A 174 -9.77 -27.10 -35.13
N ASN A 175 -8.96 -26.10 -34.77
CA ASN A 175 -8.59 -24.97 -35.64
C ASN A 175 -9.80 -24.24 -36.30
N GLY A 176 -10.95 -24.23 -35.61
CA GLY A 176 -12.18 -23.67 -36.15
C GLY A 176 -12.81 -24.52 -37.27
N VAL A 177 -12.70 -25.85 -37.17
CA VAL A 177 -13.44 -26.83 -37.99
C VAL A 177 -14.11 -27.82 -37.02
N ILE A 178 -15.41 -28.03 -37.22
CA ILE A 178 -16.22 -29.02 -36.46
C ILE A 178 -15.95 -30.41 -37.04
N ILE A 179 -15.75 -31.39 -36.17
CA ILE A 179 -15.37 -32.77 -36.51
C ILE A 179 -16.05 -33.77 -35.55
N SER A 180 -16.22 -35.02 -35.98
CA SER A 180 -16.78 -36.11 -35.16
C SER A 180 -15.74 -37.22 -34.90
N PRO A 181 -15.86 -38.02 -33.83
CA PRO A 181 -16.78 -37.89 -32.70
C PRO A 181 -16.38 -36.76 -31.73
N GLY A 182 -17.23 -36.55 -30.71
CA GLY A 182 -16.97 -35.64 -29.60
C GLY A 182 -15.92 -36.16 -28.62
N GLY A 183 -15.51 -35.31 -27.69
CA GLY A 183 -14.48 -35.61 -26.68
C GLY A 183 -13.04 -35.66 -27.20
N LEU A 184 -12.81 -35.55 -28.51
CA LEU A 184 -11.46 -35.42 -29.09
C LEU A 184 -10.81 -34.09 -28.70
N LYS A 185 -9.48 -34.09 -28.52
CA LYS A 185 -8.67 -32.89 -28.30
C LYS A 185 -7.83 -32.56 -29.54
N CYS A 186 -7.29 -31.35 -29.60
CA CYS A 186 -6.62 -30.82 -30.79
C CYS A 186 -5.11 -30.65 -30.57
N CYS A 187 -4.34 -31.04 -31.56
CA CYS A 187 -2.89 -30.87 -31.64
C CYS A 187 -2.58 -30.00 -32.86
N GLY A 188 -2.72 -28.68 -32.66
CA GLY A 188 -2.89 -27.76 -33.79
C GLY A 188 -4.18 -28.11 -34.56
N PRO A 189 -4.11 -28.34 -35.89
CA PRO A 189 -5.27 -28.75 -36.68
C PRO A 189 -5.62 -30.25 -36.56
N ILE A 190 -4.73 -31.08 -35.97
CA ILE A 190 -4.91 -32.54 -35.96
C ILE A 190 -5.69 -32.96 -34.70
N PRO A 191 -6.85 -33.62 -34.81
CA PRO A 191 -7.55 -34.18 -33.66
C PRO A 191 -6.90 -35.47 -33.14
N TYR A 192 -7.06 -35.72 -31.84
CA TYR A 192 -6.60 -36.94 -31.18
C TYR A 192 -7.53 -37.33 -30.03
N ASP A 193 -7.64 -38.64 -29.78
CA ASP A 193 -8.37 -39.15 -28.62
C ASP A 193 -7.52 -38.92 -27.34
N PRO A 194 -7.99 -38.11 -26.37
CA PRO A 194 -7.22 -37.84 -25.16
C PRO A 194 -7.04 -39.06 -24.24
N ASN A 195 -7.70 -40.19 -24.50
CA ASN A 195 -7.51 -41.43 -23.75
C ASN A 195 -6.36 -42.25 -24.35
N LEU A 196 -6.37 -42.46 -25.67
CA LEU A 196 -5.38 -43.28 -26.39
C LEU A 196 -4.13 -42.50 -26.85
N GLN A 197 -4.18 -41.16 -26.90
CA GLN A 197 -3.16 -40.32 -27.53
C GLN A 197 -2.78 -39.09 -26.68
N SER A 198 -1.64 -38.49 -27.03
CA SER A 198 -1.11 -37.24 -26.47
C SER A 198 -0.60 -36.32 -27.59
N CYS A 199 -0.49 -35.02 -27.31
CA CYS A 199 0.06 -34.03 -28.20
C CYS A 199 1.37 -33.47 -27.64
N CYS A 200 2.50 -33.72 -28.31
CA CYS A 200 3.81 -33.19 -27.93
C CYS A 200 4.33 -32.30 -29.07
N TYR A 201 4.50 -30.99 -28.82
CA TYR A 201 5.01 -30.00 -29.79
C TYR A 201 4.29 -30.04 -31.16
N GLY A 202 2.96 -30.19 -31.17
CA GLY A 202 2.16 -30.25 -32.39
C GLY A 202 2.13 -31.61 -33.10
N ILE A 203 2.77 -32.65 -32.53
CA ILE A 203 2.74 -34.02 -33.05
C ILE A 203 1.87 -34.89 -32.14
N VAL A 204 0.88 -35.56 -32.75
CA VAL A 204 0.06 -36.58 -32.07
C VAL A 204 0.84 -37.89 -31.93
N ARG A 205 0.85 -38.46 -30.72
CA ARG A 205 1.46 -39.76 -30.40
C ARG A 205 0.45 -40.67 -29.72
N LYS A 206 0.60 -41.98 -29.86
CA LYS A 206 -0.11 -42.94 -28.99
C LYS A 206 0.49 -42.88 -27.59
N LYS A 207 -0.34 -42.94 -26.56
CA LYS A 207 0.13 -43.08 -25.17
C LYS A 207 0.71 -44.48 -24.96
N SER A 208 1.79 -44.55 -24.19
CA SER A 208 2.29 -45.80 -23.62
C SER A 208 1.24 -46.46 -22.71
N ALA A 209 1.25 -47.80 -22.63
CA ALA A 209 0.21 -48.59 -21.95
C ALA A 209 0.08 -48.30 -20.44
N GLU A 210 1.09 -47.66 -19.85
CA GLU A 210 1.13 -47.23 -18.46
C GLU A 210 0.35 -45.93 -18.18
N GLY A 211 -0.28 -45.33 -19.20
CA GLY A 211 -1.38 -44.37 -19.05
C GLY A 211 -0.99 -42.89 -18.88
N GLY A 212 -1.53 -42.03 -19.76
CA GLY A 212 -1.78 -40.62 -19.42
C GLY A 212 -0.60 -39.64 -19.39
N LYS A 213 0.60 -40.08 -19.75
CA LYS A 213 1.87 -39.47 -19.32
C LYS A 213 2.21 -38.12 -20.02
N PRO A 214 2.79 -37.14 -19.30
CA PRO A 214 3.22 -35.84 -19.86
C PRO A 214 4.33 -35.97 -20.92
N CYS A 215 4.49 -34.91 -21.73
CA CYS A 215 5.54 -34.82 -22.75
C CYS A 215 6.83 -34.18 -22.18
N CYS A 216 7.98 -34.75 -22.53
CA CYS A 216 9.28 -34.11 -22.39
C CYS A 216 9.91 -33.94 -23.77
N GLY A 217 9.96 -32.70 -24.27
CA GLY A 217 10.30 -32.48 -25.66
C GLY A 217 9.34 -33.25 -26.57
N ALA A 218 9.88 -34.06 -27.48
CA ALA A 218 9.10 -34.87 -28.43
C ALA A 218 8.63 -36.24 -27.90
N THR A 219 8.92 -36.58 -26.64
CA THR A 219 8.76 -37.94 -26.07
C THR A 219 7.77 -37.94 -24.90
N ASP A 220 6.94 -38.97 -24.74
CA ASP A 220 6.16 -39.19 -23.51
C ASP A 220 7.05 -39.75 -22.39
N TYR A 221 6.78 -39.39 -21.12
CA TYR A 221 7.60 -39.86 -20.00
C TYR A 221 6.83 -40.11 -18.71
N ASN A 222 7.23 -41.13 -17.97
CA ASN A 222 6.64 -41.43 -16.66
C ASN A 222 7.11 -40.45 -15.58
N PRO A 223 6.24 -39.60 -14.98
CA PRO A 223 6.62 -38.74 -13.88
C PRO A 223 6.98 -39.54 -12.61
N ASP A 224 6.49 -40.77 -12.48
CA ASP A 224 6.76 -41.65 -11.33
C ASP A 224 8.15 -42.31 -11.40
N THR A 225 8.88 -42.20 -12.52
CA THR A 225 10.24 -42.76 -12.68
C THR A 225 11.24 -41.86 -13.43
N HIS A 226 10.78 -40.74 -14.01
CA HIS A 226 11.60 -39.82 -14.78
C HIS A 226 11.19 -38.36 -14.54
N THR A 227 12.15 -37.45 -14.70
CA THR A 227 11.99 -36.00 -14.52
C THR A 227 12.33 -35.26 -15.83
N CYS A 228 11.53 -34.27 -16.23
CA CYS A 228 11.73 -33.51 -17.47
C CYS A 228 12.26 -32.09 -17.23
N CYS A 229 13.49 -31.81 -17.67
CA CYS A 229 14.15 -30.51 -17.47
C CYS A 229 14.41 -29.82 -18.81
N LYS A 230 13.64 -28.76 -19.10
CA LYS A 230 13.70 -27.99 -20.37
C LYS A 230 13.65 -28.87 -21.64
N GLY A 231 12.83 -29.93 -21.61
CA GLY A 231 12.65 -30.86 -22.72
C GLY A 231 13.69 -31.98 -22.81
N ILE A 232 14.65 -32.06 -21.88
CA ILE A 232 15.55 -33.20 -21.71
C ILE A 232 14.97 -34.12 -20.63
N LEU A 233 14.91 -35.41 -20.92
CA LEU A 233 14.38 -36.42 -20.01
C LEU A 233 15.49 -37.07 -19.18
N HIS A 234 15.28 -37.20 -17.87
CA HIS A 234 16.21 -37.81 -16.93
C HIS A 234 15.56 -38.97 -16.19
N THR A 235 16.26 -40.09 -16.04
CA THR A 235 15.86 -41.22 -15.20
C THR A 235 16.06 -40.89 -13.72
N GLY A 236 15.04 -41.07 -12.89
CA GLY A 236 15.11 -40.85 -11.44
C GLY A 236 13.83 -40.26 -10.85
N THR A 237 13.49 -40.72 -9.64
CA THR A 237 12.39 -40.18 -8.81
C THR A 237 12.89 -39.04 -7.92
N ASN A 238 11.96 -38.28 -7.34
CA ASN A 238 12.25 -37.19 -6.39
C ASN A 238 13.37 -36.25 -6.86
N SER A 239 13.38 -35.87 -8.13
CA SER A 239 14.27 -34.85 -8.68
C SER A 239 13.47 -33.62 -9.09
N SER A 240 13.99 -32.43 -8.80
CA SER A 240 13.52 -31.17 -9.37
C SER A 240 14.44 -30.71 -10.50
N CYS A 241 14.04 -29.70 -11.29
CA CYS A 241 14.77 -29.28 -12.48
C CYS A 241 15.52 -27.96 -12.32
N CYS A 242 16.85 -28.05 -12.29
CA CYS A 242 17.72 -26.89 -12.28
C CYS A 242 18.24 -26.66 -13.71
N GLY A 243 17.51 -25.83 -14.46
CA GLY A 243 17.79 -25.57 -15.87
C GLY A 243 17.54 -26.81 -16.74
N GLN A 244 18.61 -27.47 -17.16
CA GLN A 244 18.60 -28.69 -17.98
C GLN A 244 19.00 -29.96 -17.21
N LYS A 245 19.23 -29.87 -15.89
CA LYS A 245 19.65 -31.00 -15.05
C LYS A 245 18.69 -31.24 -13.90
N THR A 246 18.65 -32.48 -13.42
CA THR A 246 17.99 -32.88 -12.18
C THR A 246 18.81 -32.49 -10.94
N TYR A 247 18.13 -32.32 -9.80
CA TYR A 247 18.73 -32.12 -8.47
C TYR A 247 17.80 -32.65 -7.35
N ASP A 248 18.37 -33.00 -6.18
CA ASP A 248 17.60 -33.36 -4.97
C ASP A 248 16.84 -32.13 -4.44
N PRO A 249 15.49 -32.16 -4.33
CA PRO A 249 14.67 -31.07 -3.78
C PRO A 249 15.08 -30.52 -2.40
N LYS A 250 15.94 -31.22 -1.64
CA LYS A 250 16.56 -30.72 -0.40
C LYS A 250 17.67 -29.66 -0.63
N SER A 251 18.07 -29.43 -1.87
CA SER A 251 19.12 -28.47 -2.24
C SER A 251 18.57 -27.41 -3.18
N ASP A 252 18.77 -26.13 -2.88
CA ASP A 252 18.20 -25.04 -3.67
C ASP A 252 18.84 -24.84 -5.05
N CYS A 253 18.11 -24.20 -5.96
CA CYS A 253 18.52 -23.94 -7.34
C CYS A 253 18.50 -22.44 -7.66
N CYS A 254 19.55 -21.94 -8.32
CA CYS A 254 19.66 -20.55 -8.78
C CYS A 254 20.21 -20.49 -10.21
N GLU A 255 19.47 -19.87 -11.14
CA GLU A 255 19.75 -19.84 -12.60
C GLU A 255 20.17 -21.17 -13.27
N GLY A 256 19.73 -22.32 -12.74
CA GLY A 256 20.11 -23.62 -13.28
C GLY A 256 21.42 -24.19 -12.72
N LYS A 257 21.95 -23.62 -11.64
CA LYS A 257 23.03 -24.19 -10.81
C LYS A 257 22.46 -24.59 -9.45
N ASN A 258 22.88 -25.76 -8.93
CA ASN A 258 22.62 -26.14 -7.54
C ASN A 258 23.45 -25.24 -6.61
N ILE A 259 22.87 -24.76 -5.52
CA ILE A 259 23.50 -23.85 -4.56
C ILE A 259 23.61 -24.42 -3.13
N ASN A 260 23.42 -25.74 -2.96
CA ASN A 260 23.78 -26.51 -1.75
C ASN A 260 23.26 -25.93 -0.42
N GLY A 261 22.01 -25.43 -0.40
CA GLY A 261 21.37 -24.88 0.81
C GLY A 261 21.66 -23.41 1.10
N LEU A 262 22.33 -22.71 0.18
CA LEU A 262 22.26 -21.24 0.08
C LEU A 262 20.91 -20.81 -0.52
N ASP A 263 20.59 -19.52 -0.47
CA ASP A 263 19.40 -18.92 -1.08
C ASP A 263 19.73 -18.18 -2.39
N CYS A 264 18.72 -17.93 -3.23
CA CYS A 264 18.88 -17.34 -4.56
C CYS A 264 18.44 -15.87 -4.63
N CYS A 265 19.37 -14.97 -4.90
CA CYS A 265 19.13 -13.55 -5.16
C CYS A 265 19.15 -13.27 -6.68
N ILE A 266 18.08 -13.66 -7.37
CA ILE A 266 17.93 -13.68 -8.85
C ILE A 266 18.93 -14.64 -9.53
N ASP A 267 20.19 -14.24 -9.61
CA ASP A 267 21.31 -14.91 -10.30
C ASP A 267 22.42 -15.37 -9.33
N LYS A 268 22.37 -14.91 -8.07
CA LYS A 268 23.46 -15.07 -7.08
C LYS A 268 23.03 -15.96 -5.92
N ALA A 269 23.82 -17.00 -5.63
CA ALA A 269 23.74 -17.71 -4.37
C ALA A 269 24.17 -16.79 -3.21
N TYR A 270 23.48 -16.83 -2.07
CA TYR A 270 23.83 -16.07 -0.86
C TYR A 270 23.42 -16.80 0.42
N SER A 271 24.09 -16.53 1.54
CA SER A 271 23.72 -17.13 2.83
C SER A 271 22.76 -16.24 3.62
N LYS A 272 21.54 -16.72 3.90
CA LYS A 272 20.58 -16.02 4.78
C LYS A 272 21.12 -15.72 6.19
N THR A 273 22.16 -16.42 6.66
CA THR A 273 22.73 -16.23 8.00
C THR A 273 23.75 -15.09 8.10
N THR A 274 24.32 -14.64 6.97
CA THR A 274 25.32 -13.56 6.93
C THR A 274 24.96 -12.43 5.98
N GLN A 275 24.05 -12.65 5.04
CA GLN A 275 23.76 -11.76 3.91
C GLN A 275 22.25 -11.59 3.68
N THR A 276 21.89 -10.51 3.00
CA THR A 276 20.51 -10.16 2.62
C THR A 276 20.41 -9.88 1.13
N CYS A 277 19.40 -10.45 0.44
CA CYS A 277 19.05 -10.06 -0.92
C CYS A 277 18.13 -8.82 -0.93
N CYS A 278 18.46 -7.82 -1.76
CA CYS A 278 17.54 -6.71 -2.06
C CYS A 278 17.70 -6.23 -3.51
N GLY A 279 16.60 -6.21 -4.26
CA GLY A 279 16.56 -5.67 -5.62
C GLY A 279 17.52 -6.31 -6.63
N GLY A 280 17.88 -7.60 -6.45
CA GLY A 280 18.84 -8.33 -7.29
C GLY A 280 20.32 -8.21 -6.88
N ASN A 281 20.58 -7.63 -5.71
CA ASN A 281 21.92 -7.49 -5.14
C ASN A 281 21.98 -8.13 -3.75
N VAL A 282 23.10 -8.78 -3.46
CA VAL A 282 23.42 -9.37 -2.16
C VAL A 282 24.19 -8.33 -1.35
N PHE A 283 23.81 -8.16 -0.08
CA PHE A 283 24.43 -7.24 0.87
C PHE A 283 24.91 -8.01 2.10
N GLU A 284 26.10 -7.69 2.60
CA GLU A 284 26.60 -8.21 3.88
C GLU A 284 25.78 -7.65 5.05
N GLY A 285 25.41 -8.54 5.97
CA GLY A 285 24.51 -8.25 7.09
C GLY A 285 23.24 -9.12 7.04
N PRO A 286 23.01 -10.02 8.02
CA PRO A 286 21.70 -10.64 8.21
C PRO A 286 20.72 -9.61 8.78
N ASN A 287 19.41 -9.86 8.60
CA ASN A 287 18.32 -9.01 9.09
C ASN A 287 18.28 -7.57 8.53
N LEU A 288 19.04 -7.27 7.46
CA LEU A 288 18.82 -6.03 6.71
C LEU A 288 17.46 -6.11 6.00
N HIS A 289 16.79 -4.97 5.86
CA HIS A 289 15.50 -4.88 5.21
C HIS A 289 15.63 -4.20 3.85
N CYS A 290 14.87 -4.65 2.85
CA CYS A 290 14.89 -4.05 1.53
C CYS A 290 13.95 -2.83 1.43
N CYS A 291 14.48 -1.71 0.95
CA CYS A 291 13.73 -0.53 0.50
C CYS A 291 14.00 -0.29 -1.00
N VAL A 292 13.04 -0.69 -1.84
CA VAL A 292 13.11 -0.64 -3.31
C VAL A 292 14.28 -1.44 -3.91
N LYS A 293 15.51 -0.91 -3.86
CA LYS A 293 16.76 -1.56 -4.30
C LYS A 293 17.95 -1.36 -3.35
N LYS A 294 17.73 -0.80 -2.16
CA LYS A 294 18.75 -0.64 -1.10
C LYS A 294 18.40 -1.50 0.10
N ALA A 295 19.35 -2.30 0.58
CA ALA A 295 19.27 -2.86 1.92
C ALA A 295 19.56 -1.76 2.96
N TYR A 296 18.84 -1.75 4.08
CA TYR A 296 19.02 -0.82 5.20
C TYR A 296 18.82 -1.54 6.53
N ASP A 297 19.38 -0.97 7.61
CA ASP A 297 19.19 -1.49 8.96
C ASP A 297 17.85 -0.97 9.55
N PRO A 298 16.85 -1.83 9.79
CA PRO A 298 15.54 -1.41 10.29
C PRO A 298 15.55 -0.93 11.75
N THR A 299 16.65 -1.11 12.50
CA THR A 299 16.82 -0.53 13.84
C THR A 299 17.26 0.93 13.80
N LYS A 300 17.83 1.39 12.67
CA LYS A 300 18.40 2.74 12.50
C LYS A 300 17.58 3.62 11.56
N GLU A 301 17.02 3.03 10.50
CA GLU A 301 16.40 3.76 9.39
C GLU A 301 14.97 3.30 9.07
N CYS A 302 14.25 4.11 8.31
CA CYS A 302 12.90 3.83 7.79
C CYS A 302 12.84 3.91 6.26
N CYS A 303 12.01 3.06 5.66
CA CYS A 303 11.73 3.07 4.23
C CYS A 303 10.48 3.91 3.96
N ASN A 304 10.60 5.03 3.24
CA ASN A 304 9.49 5.91 2.86
C ASN A 304 8.60 6.33 4.07
N GLY A 305 9.21 6.63 5.22
CA GLY A 305 8.51 6.98 6.45
C GLY A 305 7.88 5.80 7.21
N VAL A 306 8.10 4.55 6.78
CA VAL A 306 7.59 3.33 7.44
C VAL A 306 8.75 2.49 7.98
N ASN A 307 8.59 1.98 9.20
CA ASN A 307 9.48 0.98 9.79
C ASN A 307 8.81 -0.40 9.73
N LYS A 308 9.63 -1.46 9.56
CA LYS A 308 9.15 -2.83 9.37
C LYS A 308 9.27 -3.72 10.62
N ILE A 309 9.80 -3.21 11.73
CA ILE A 309 9.96 -3.91 13.02
C ILE A 309 9.24 -3.20 14.18
N GLY A 310 8.28 -2.32 13.87
CA GLY A 310 7.42 -1.66 14.88
C GLY A 310 7.98 -0.37 15.49
N LEU A 311 9.19 0.07 15.12
CA LEU A 311 9.71 1.38 15.53
C LEU A 311 8.95 2.53 14.84
N MET A 312 9.06 3.73 15.40
CA MET A 312 8.49 4.95 14.82
C MET A 312 9.52 5.63 13.91
N CYS A 313 9.05 6.46 12.98
CA CYS A 313 9.88 7.11 11.98
C CYS A 313 9.90 8.63 12.13
N CYS A 314 11.09 9.21 12.11
CA CYS A 314 11.32 10.65 12.21
C CYS A 314 12.33 11.07 11.16
N ASN A 315 11.87 11.66 10.05
CA ASN A 315 12.70 12.06 8.92
C ASN A 315 13.69 10.95 8.47
N ASN A 316 13.15 9.76 8.19
CA ASN A 316 13.86 8.51 7.90
C ASN A 316 14.74 7.89 9.02
N LYS A 317 14.96 8.54 10.17
CA LYS A 317 15.55 7.86 11.36
C LYS A 317 14.47 7.03 12.08
N ALA A 318 14.82 5.80 12.47
CA ALA A 318 13.97 4.96 13.33
C ALA A 318 14.16 5.32 14.82
N TYR A 319 13.11 5.24 15.62
CA TYR A 319 13.17 5.48 17.07
C TYR A 319 12.07 4.78 17.87
N SER A 320 12.28 4.56 19.17
CA SER A 320 11.28 4.05 20.11
C SER A 320 10.45 5.19 20.70
N ASN A 321 9.12 5.13 20.62
CA ASN A 321 8.24 6.12 21.26
C ASN A 321 8.15 5.98 22.80
N LEU A 322 8.68 4.89 23.37
CA LEU A 322 8.81 4.74 24.81
C LEU A 322 9.99 5.57 25.36
N GLU A 323 11.02 5.76 24.55
CA GLU A 323 12.32 6.31 24.94
C GLU A 323 12.63 7.67 24.29
N SER A 324 11.87 8.08 23.28
CA SER A 324 12.17 9.26 22.46
C SER A 324 10.91 9.85 21.79
N SER A 325 11.03 11.07 21.27
CA SER A 325 9.94 11.78 20.57
C SER A 325 10.42 12.55 19.34
N CYS A 326 9.59 12.64 18.31
CA CYS A 326 9.91 13.30 17.03
C CYS A 326 9.31 14.71 16.94
N CYS A 327 10.14 15.76 17.01
CA CYS A 327 9.70 17.15 16.89
C CYS A 327 10.18 17.77 15.57
N LYS A 328 9.25 18.07 14.66
CA LYS A 328 9.50 18.48 13.25
C LYS A 328 10.63 17.70 12.53
N GLY A 329 10.70 16.39 12.72
CA GLY A 329 11.70 15.54 12.05
C GLY A 329 13.05 15.42 12.76
N ILE A 330 13.19 15.93 13.99
CA ILE A 330 14.32 15.67 14.88
C ILE A 330 13.87 14.70 15.98
N VAL A 331 14.65 13.65 16.23
CA VAL A 331 14.43 12.73 17.37
C VAL A 331 15.09 13.33 18.61
N HIS A 332 14.33 13.43 19.70
CA HIS A 332 14.79 13.83 21.02
C HIS A 332 14.66 12.66 21.99
N GLU A 333 15.73 12.37 22.71
CA GLU A 333 15.80 11.29 23.69
C GLU A 333 15.18 11.73 25.03
N GLY A 334 14.35 10.87 25.61
CA GLY A 334 13.62 11.12 26.85
C GLY A 334 12.21 10.50 26.84
N PRO A 335 11.84 9.68 27.85
CA PRO A 335 10.50 9.11 27.96
C PRO A 335 9.47 10.18 28.37
N ASN A 336 8.21 10.01 27.96
CA ASN A 336 7.09 10.96 28.22
C ASN A 336 7.24 12.36 27.59
N LEU A 337 8.18 12.58 26.67
CA LEU A 337 8.28 13.84 25.95
C LEU A 337 7.09 14.09 25.00
N SER A 338 6.90 15.34 24.59
CA SER A 338 5.94 15.79 23.59
C SER A 338 6.46 17.07 22.92
N CYS A 339 5.91 17.47 21.78
CA CYS A 339 6.52 18.52 20.96
C CYS A 339 5.77 19.86 21.03
N CYS A 340 6.40 20.89 21.58
CA CYS A 340 5.95 22.27 21.49
C CYS A 340 6.49 22.92 20.20
N GLY A 341 6.04 22.40 19.06
CA GLY A 341 6.62 22.74 17.74
C GLY A 341 7.94 22.01 17.50
N GLN A 342 9.06 22.69 17.70
CA GLN A 342 10.42 22.09 17.58
C GLN A 342 11.04 21.70 18.92
N ILE A 343 10.53 22.24 20.03
CA ILE A 343 11.11 22.01 21.36
C ILE A 343 10.40 20.82 22.01
N PRO A 344 11.12 19.77 22.46
CA PRO A 344 10.53 18.75 23.32
C PRO A 344 10.22 19.34 24.70
N TYR A 345 9.07 18.99 25.28
CA TYR A 345 8.65 19.36 26.63
C TYR A 345 7.95 18.17 27.29
N ASN A 346 7.93 18.12 28.63
CA ASN A 346 7.22 17.10 29.39
C ASN A 346 5.81 17.60 29.77
N PRO A 347 4.74 17.11 29.11
CA PRO A 347 3.39 17.65 29.24
C PRO A 347 2.75 17.45 30.62
N LYS A 348 3.39 16.67 31.52
CA LYS A 348 2.97 16.46 32.91
C LYS A 348 3.45 17.57 33.85
N ILE A 349 4.58 18.23 33.56
CA ILE A 349 5.25 19.20 34.45
C ILE A 349 5.58 20.54 33.78
N GLU A 350 5.40 20.65 32.47
CA GLU A 350 5.67 21.86 31.68
C GLU A 350 4.45 22.27 30.84
N CYS A 351 4.42 23.55 30.46
CA CYS A 351 3.36 24.16 29.66
C CYS A 351 3.86 24.52 28.26
N CYS A 352 3.16 24.06 27.22
CA CYS A 352 3.38 24.52 25.86
C CYS A 352 2.42 25.67 25.53
N LYS A 353 2.95 26.88 25.30
CA LYS A 353 2.19 28.07 24.89
C LYS A 353 0.95 28.33 25.78
N ASN A 354 1.17 28.39 27.09
CA ASN A 354 0.13 28.56 28.12
C ASN A 354 -0.93 27.43 28.18
N LYS A 355 -0.60 26.22 27.72
CA LYS A 355 -1.43 25.01 27.88
C LYS A 355 -0.64 23.87 28.54
N SER A 356 -1.23 23.24 29.55
CA SER A 356 -0.75 21.96 30.12
C SER A 356 -1.68 20.82 29.71
N ALA A 357 -1.16 19.62 29.50
CA ALA A 357 -1.98 18.43 29.24
C ALA A 357 -2.77 17.96 30.48
N SER A 358 -2.39 18.43 31.68
CA SER A 358 -3.12 18.19 32.93
C SER A 358 -4.42 18.98 33.07
N GLY A 359 -4.69 19.92 32.15
CA GLY A 359 -5.81 20.87 32.25
C GLY A 359 -5.59 22.01 33.26
N LEU A 360 -4.47 22.00 34.01
CA LEU A 360 -4.11 23.07 34.94
C LEU A 360 -3.73 24.37 34.20
N PRO A 361 -4.01 25.54 34.80
CA PRO A 361 -3.51 26.82 34.29
C PRO A 361 -1.98 26.89 34.38
N CYS A 362 -1.38 27.69 33.50
CA CYS A 362 0.07 27.87 33.41
C CYS A 362 0.53 29.19 34.05
N CYS A 363 1.70 29.15 34.69
CA CYS A 363 2.40 30.32 35.19
C CYS A 363 3.82 30.31 34.61
N GLY A 364 4.02 31.10 33.55
CA GLY A 364 5.14 30.85 32.65
C GLY A 364 5.08 29.41 32.13
N ASP A 365 6.22 28.73 32.16
CA ASP A 365 6.37 27.38 31.61
C ASP A 365 5.88 26.26 32.56
N LYS A 366 5.35 26.57 33.74
CA LYS A 366 4.92 25.57 34.75
C LYS A 366 3.39 25.55 34.94
N PRO A 367 2.74 24.36 34.97
CA PRO A 367 1.36 24.24 35.44
C PRO A 367 1.28 24.49 36.94
N TYR A 368 0.15 25.02 37.42
CA TYR A 368 -0.07 25.27 38.85
C TYR A 368 -1.51 25.02 39.28
N ASN A 369 -1.71 24.74 40.56
CA ASN A 369 -3.05 24.62 41.12
C ASN A 369 -3.52 25.98 41.68
N ALA A 370 -4.47 26.62 40.98
CA ALA A 370 -5.04 27.90 41.37
C ALA A 370 -5.84 27.90 42.70
N THR A 371 -6.08 26.75 43.34
CA THR A 371 -6.63 26.71 44.72
C THR A 371 -5.56 26.71 45.80
N LEU A 372 -4.29 26.48 45.45
CA LEU A 372 -3.16 26.38 46.40
C LEU A 372 -2.06 27.41 46.14
N GLN A 373 -1.96 27.93 44.91
CA GLN A 373 -0.87 28.78 44.44
C GLN A 373 -1.40 29.93 43.57
N THR A 374 -0.69 31.05 43.57
CA THR A 374 -1.05 32.25 42.80
C THR A 374 0.06 32.61 41.82
N CYS A 375 -0.29 32.84 40.56
CA CYS A 375 0.66 33.27 39.54
C CYS A 375 0.80 34.79 39.48
N CYS A 376 2.00 35.30 39.74
CA CYS A 376 2.33 36.72 39.68
C CYS A 376 3.53 36.92 38.73
N HIS A 377 3.28 37.52 37.55
CA HIS A 377 4.29 37.77 36.51
C HIS A 377 5.20 36.54 36.22
N GLY A 378 4.58 35.38 35.96
CA GLY A 378 5.28 34.13 35.65
C GLY A 378 5.95 33.43 36.85
N ASN A 379 5.76 33.92 38.08
CA ASN A 379 6.29 33.32 39.30
C ASN A 379 5.14 32.78 40.16
N LEU A 380 5.36 31.63 40.80
CA LEU A 380 4.37 30.97 41.65
C LEU A 380 4.58 31.33 43.12
N SER A 381 3.58 31.96 43.71
CA SER A 381 3.49 32.22 45.14
C SER A 381 2.66 31.13 45.82
N SER A 382 3.06 30.75 47.02
CA SER A 382 2.39 29.77 47.89
C SER A 382 2.53 30.23 49.35
N PRO A 383 1.46 30.22 50.17
CA PRO A 383 0.09 29.81 49.85
C PRO A 383 -0.62 30.78 48.88
N ALA A 384 -1.81 30.40 48.41
CA ALA A 384 -2.62 31.19 47.48
C ALA A 384 -2.98 32.60 48.03
N GLY A 385 -2.28 33.62 47.53
CA GLY A 385 -2.69 35.02 47.68
C GLY A 385 -3.79 35.42 46.69
N ASN A 386 -4.58 36.44 47.01
CA ASN A 386 -5.63 37.00 46.15
C ASN A 386 -5.25 38.37 45.55
N GLY A 387 -3.97 38.75 45.64
CA GLY A 387 -3.36 39.86 44.93
C GLY A 387 -1.90 39.57 44.56
N CYS A 388 -1.37 40.33 43.61
CA CYS A 388 0.03 40.27 43.17
C CYS A 388 0.72 41.62 43.37
N CYS A 389 1.96 41.60 43.86
CA CYS A 389 2.84 42.76 43.96
C CYS A 389 4.14 42.45 43.21
N GLY A 390 4.25 42.93 41.96
CA GLY A 390 5.28 42.46 41.05
C GLY A 390 5.23 40.94 40.89
N LYS A 391 6.32 40.25 41.25
CA LYS A 391 6.44 38.78 41.19
C LYS A 391 5.89 38.05 42.43
N GLU A 392 5.56 38.76 43.50
CA GLU A 392 5.12 38.17 44.76
C GLU A 392 3.59 38.13 44.86
N GLY A 393 3.04 37.03 45.38
CA GLY A 393 1.63 36.93 45.75
C GLY A 393 1.43 37.40 47.19
N TYR A 394 0.29 38.04 47.48
CA TYR A 394 -0.07 38.45 48.83
C TYR A 394 -1.57 38.32 49.08
N ASN A 395 -1.96 38.25 50.36
CA ASN A 395 -3.35 38.31 50.78
C ASN A 395 -3.78 39.77 50.96
N ILE A 396 -4.70 40.24 50.11
CA ILE A 396 -5.24 41.60 50.13
C ILE A 396 -6.04 41.92 51.39
N LYS A 397 -6.33 40.93 52.25
CA LYS A 397 -6.92 41.16 53.59
C LYS A 397 -5.88 41.59 54.61
N GLU A 398 -4.66 41.06 54.51
CA GLU A 398 -3.57 41.23 55.50
C GLU A 398 -2.55 42.29 55.09
N SER A 399 -2.27 42.40 53.79
CA SER A 399 -1.19 43.24 53.24
C SER A 399 -1.65 44.15 52.08
N LEU A 400 -0.77 45.05 51.68
CA LEU A 400 -0.89 45.99 50.57
C LEU A 400 0.34 45.86 49.66
N CYS A 401 0.20 46.22 48.38
CA CYS A 401 1.34 46.42 47.48
C CYS A 401 1.69 47.90 47.40
N CYS A 402 2.86 48.29 47.88
CA CYS A 402 3.35 49.67 47.83
C CYS A 402 4.70 49.72 47.11
N HIS A 403 4.78 50.44 45.99
CA HIS A 403 5.99 50.58 45.16
C HIS A 403 6.68 49.26 44.74
N GLY A 404 5.91 48.18 44.63
CA GLY A 404 6.42 46.84 44.27
C GLY A 404 6.85 45.97 45.46
N GLN A 405 6.68 46.45 46.70
CA GLN A 405 6.89 45.66 47.92
C GLN A 405 5.57 45.34 48.63
N VAL A 406 5.47 44.14 49.20
CA VAL A 406 4.34 43.73 50.05
C VAL A 406 4.54 44.27 51.47
N VAL A 407 3.59 45.07 51.97
CA VAL A 407 3.64 45.64 53.33
C VAL A 407 2.39 45.24 54.15
N PRO A 408 2.52 44.88 55.44
CA PRO A 408 1.38 44.48 56.26
C PRO A 408 0.50 45.67 56.61
N LYS A 409 -0.83 45.51 56.54
CA LYS A 409 -1.81 46.58 56.82
C LYS A 409 -1.74 47.12 58.25
N GLN A 410 -1.27 46.30 59.19
CA GLN A 410 -1.05 46.69 60.58
C GLN A 410 -0.04 47.84 60.73
N ALA A 411 0.79 48.12 59.71
CA ALA A 411 1.73 49.23 59.69
C ALA A 411 1.17 50.56 59.12
N HIS A 412 -0.04 50.57 58.54
CA HIS A 412 -0.62 51.75 57.87
C HIS A 412 -2.07 52.01 58.26
N VAL A 413 -2.29 53.03 59.11
CA VAL A 413 -3.64 53.52 59.43
C VAL A 413 -4.35 53.96 58.13
N PHE A 414 -5.64 53.63 58.02
CA PHE A 414 -6.49 53.82 56.83
C PHE A 414 -6.14 53.00 55.57
N GLY A 415 -5.09 52.17 55.59
CA GLY A 415 -4.85 51.17 54.52
C GLY A 415 -4.44 51.75 53.16
N ILE A 416 -3.86 52.96 53.14
CA ILE A 416 -3.31 53.62 51.96
C ILE A 416 -1.78 53.52 52.01
N CYS A 417 -1.11 53.37 50.85
CA CYS A 417 0.34 53.48 50.74
C CYS A 417 0.79 54.93 50.97
N ILE A 418 1.02 55.31 52.24
CA ILE A 418 1.49 56.66 52.59
C ILE A 418 2.99 56.76 52.39
N ASP A 419 3.38 57.51 51.35
CA ASP A 419 4.74 58.02 51.16
C ASP A 419 5.07 59.04 52.27
N LYS A 420 6.01 58.69 53.15
CA LYS A 420 6.42 59.56 54.28
C LYS A 420 7.02 60.90 53.83
N THR A 421 7.49 61.02 52.58
CA THR A 421 8.04 62.29 52.06
C THR A 421 6.94 63.32 51.74
N LYS A 422 5.69 62.90 51.58
CA LYS A 422 4.54 63.77 51.22
C LYS A 422 3.69 64.19 52.42
N LEU A 423 4.17 63.96 53.65
CA LEU A 423 3.41 64.21 54.88
C LEU A 423 3.65 65.60 55.52
N GLN A 424 4.32 66.52 54.81
CA GLN A 424 4.43 67.92 55.23
C GLN A 424 3.27 68.74 54.64
N GLY A 425 2.36 69.23 55.50
CA GLY A 425 1.38 70.27 55.14
C GLY A 425 -0.09 70.02 55.48
N MET A 426 -0.48 68.85 55.99
CA MET A 426 -1.90 68.56 56.31
C MET A 426 -2.15 68.55 57.83
N THR A 427 -2.78 69.61 58.34
CA THR A 427 -3.29 69.67 59.72
C THR A 427 -4.70 69.04 59.81
N PRO A 428 -5.05 68.35 60.91
CA PRO A 428 -6.35 67.71 61.04
C PRO A 428 -7.45 68.73 61.33
N LYS A 429 -8.54 68.70 60.54
CA LYS A 429 -9.76 69.48 60.78
C LYS A 429 -10.77 68.62 61.57
N PRO A 430 -11.40 69.12 62.64
CA PRO A 430 -12.29 68.32 63.48
C PRO A 430 -13.59 67.92 62.78
N ILE A 431 -14.18 66.81 63.24
CA ILE A 431 -15.38 66.18 62.67
C ILE A 431 -16.65 66.91 63.11
N GLY A 432 -17.47 67.33 62.15
CA GLY A 432 -18.86 67.75 62.37
C GLY A 432 -19.85 66.58 62.19
N PRO A 433 -21.05 66.65 62.79
CA PRO A 433 -22.03 65.55 62.76
C PRO A 433 -22.66 65.32 61.38
N THR A 434 -23.14 64.10 61.16
CA THR A 434 -23.64 63.59 59.88
C THR A 434 -25.12 63.88 59.62
N PRO A 435 -25.50 64.16 58.36
CA PRO A 435 -26.87 63.97 57.85
C PRO A 435 -27.01 62.68 57.02
N LYS A 436 -28.24 62.17 56.97
CA LYS A 436 -28.77 61.10 56.10
C LYS A 436 -30.20 61.52 55.69
N PRO A 437 -30.82 60.95 54.63
CA PRO A 437 -30.28 60.38 53.39
C PRO A 437 -31.09 60.91 52.17
N ILE A 438 -31.40 60.03 51.18
CA ILE A 438 -32.31 60.19 50.01
C ILE A 438 -31.62 60.70 48.73
N ALA A 439 -32.14 60.27 47.56
CA ALA A 439 -31.41 60.23 46.29
C ALA A 439 -32.23 60.69 45.08
N THR A 440 -31.55 61.40 44.17
CA THR A 440 -31.84 61.57 42.73
C THR A 440 -30.49 61.75 42.01
N GLY A 441 -30.27 61.33 40.76
CA GLY A 441 -31.16 60.58 39.87
C GLY A 441 -30.94 60.91 38.39
N PHE A 442 -29.75 60.69 37.82
CA PHE A 442 -29.48 60.90 36.39
C PHE A 442 -28.54 59.85 35.78
N THR A 443 -28.72 59.56 34.49
CA THR A 443 -27.86 58.68 33.65
C THR A 443 -27.66 59.34 32.27
N PRO A 444 -26.63 58.95 31.51
CA PRO A 444 -26.90 58.17 30.30
C PRO A 444 -25.92 57.00 30.02
N LYS A 445 -26.06 56.39 28.83
CA LYS A 445 -25.54 55.09 28.31
C LYS A 445 -24.64 55.32 27.05
N PRO A 446 -24.12 54.29 26.32
CA PRO A 446 -23.46 53.01 26.67
C PRO A 446 -22.20 52.69 25.77
N ASN A 447 -21.78 51.40 25.70
CA ASN A 447 -20.91 50.74 24.67
C ASN A 447 -19.38 51.01 24.76
N ILE A 448 -18.43 50.13 24.41
CA ILE A 448 -18.32 48.69 24.01
C ILE A 448 -16.81 48.27 24.17
N PHE A 449 -16.26 47.05 24.24
CA PHE A 449 -16.67 45.63 24.05
C PHE A 449 -15.73 44.69 24.87
N LEU A 450 -16.05 43.39 25.04
CA LEU A 450 -15.22 42.18 24.81
C LEU A 450 -15.96 40.90 25.30
N PRO A 451 -15.65 39.68 24.81
CA PRO A 451 -16.59 38.54 24.84
C PRO A 451 -16.44 37.56 26.02
N LYS A 452 -17.47 36.71 26.20
CA LYS A 452 -17.51 35.50 27.04
C LYS A 452 -17.86 34.27 26.20
N PRO A 453 -17.54 33.03 26.64
CA PRO A 453 -17.72 31.81 25.84
C PRO A 453 -19.19 31.39 25.70
N VAL A 454 -19.48 30.70 24.59
CA VAL A 454 -20.78 30.06 24.34
C VAL A 454 -20.81 28.68 25.00
N ALA A 455 -21.86 28.41 25.78
CA ALA A 455 -22.20 27.08 26.27
C ALA A 455 -23.64 26.76 25.85
N SER A 456 -23.81 25.84 24.90
CA SER A 456 -25.12 25.44 24.37
C SER A 456 -25.65 24.21 25.12
N ALA A 457 -26.50 24.43 26.12
CA ALA A 457 -27.26 23.36 26.76
C ALA A 457 -28.51 23.00 25.94
N PHE A 458 -28.66 21.73 25.59
CA PHE A 458 -29.89 21.18 25.03
C PHE A 458 -30.68 20.43 26.11
N THR A 459 -32.01 20.58 26.11
CA THR A 459 -32.94 19.76 26.91
C THR A 459 -33.95 19.04 25.99
N PRO A 460 -34.44 17.83 26.36
CA PRO A 460 -35.09 16.92 25.39
C PRO A 460 -36.62 16.83 25.50
N LYS A 461 -37.29 16.56 24.36
CA LYS A 461 -38.59 15.83 24.15
C LYS A 461 -39.07 16.02 22.70
N PRO A 462 -39.93 15.13 22.13
CA PRO A 462 -40.20 13.72 22.43
C PRO A 462 -40.12 12.79 21.17
N ASN A 463 -40.34 11.48 21.34
CA ASN A 463 -40.33 10.48 20.25
C ASN A 463 -41.56 10.58 19.31
N ILE A 464 -41.36 10.42 17.99
CA ILE A 464 -42.35 9.88 17.03
C ILE A 464 -41.65 9.00 15.97
N PHE A 465 -42.12 7.75 15.82
CA PHE A 465 -41.90 6.74 14.75
C PHE A 465 -40.47 6.28 14.36
N MET A 466 -40.25 4.96 14.56
CA MET A 466 -39.35 4.11 13.76
C MET A 466 -40.20 3.04 13.06
N PRO A 467 -39.85 2.60 11.83
CA PRO A 467 -40.34 1.34 11.28
C PRO A 467 -39.76 0.16 12.09
N LYS A 468 -40.59 -0.86 12.40
CA LYS A 468 -40.12 -2.08 13.08
C LYS A 468 -39.40 -3.01 12.09
N PRO A 469 -38.37 -3.76 12.53
CA PRO A 469 -37.96 -4.96 11.79
C PRO A 469 -39.10 -5.98 11.82
N VAL A 470 -39.52 -6.47 10.64
CA VAL A 470 -40.51 -7.55 10.54
C VAL A 470 -39.77 -8.88 10.70
N ALA A 471 -40.02 -9.58 11.82
CA ALA A 471 -39.50 -10.91 12.04
C ALA A 471 -40.32 -11.95 11.25
N THR A 472 -39.94 -12.23 10.00
CA THR A 472 -40.48 -13.38 9.25
C THR A 472 -39.86 -14.67 9.75
N ALA A 473 -40.53 -15.34 10.69
CA ALA A 473 -40.11 -16.64 11.21
C ALA A 473 -40.31 -17.74 10.15
N PHE A 474 -39.28 -18.01 9.34
CA PHE A 474 -39.24 -19.19 8.50
C PHE A 474 -38.70 -20.39 9.29
N THR A 475 -39.63 -21.20 9.80
CA THR A 475 -39.32 -22.51 10.37
C THR A 475 -38.71 -23.43 9.30
N PRO A 476 -37.52 -24.02 9.49
CA PRO A 476 -37.03 -25.06 8.59
C PRO A 476 -37.93 -26.30 8.74
N LYS A 477 -38.74 -26.59 7.71
CA LYS A 477 -39.44 -27.88 7.62
C LYS A 477 -38.40 -28.99 7.53
N ALA A 478 -38.46 -29.96 8.43
CA ALA A 478 -37.66 -31.18 8.31
C ALA A 478 -38.01 -31.91 7.00
N PRO A 479 -37.03 -32.48 6.28
CA PRO A 479 -37.30 -33.27 5.08
C PRO A 479 -38.05 -34.55 5.46
N VAL A 480 -39.25 -34.74 4.91
CA VAL A 480 -40.05 -35.95 5.12
C VAL A 480 -39.47 -37.08 4.27
N VAL A 481 -38.85 -38.06 4.93
CA VAL A 481 -38.31 -39.27 4.29
C VAL A 481 -39.45 -40.25 3.96
N LYS A 482 -39.60 -40.61 2.67
CA LYS A 482 -40.31 -41.80 2.16
C LYS A 482 -40.07 -41.97 0.64
N PRO A 483 -40.21 -43.18 0.05
CA PRO A 483 -39.09 -44.13 0.00
C PRO A 483 -38.85 -44.75 -1.40
N MET A 484 -38.00 -45.80 -1.44
CA MET A 484 -37.76 -46.73 -2.56
C MET A 484 -36.90 -46.18 -3.74
N ASN A 485 -36.15 -47.00 -4.48
CA ASN A 485 -35.96 -48.46 -4.39
C ASN A 485 -34.51 -48.91 -4.68
N ASP A 486 -34.18 -50.16 -4.34
CA ASP A 486 -32.88 -50.79 -4.61
C ASP A 486 -32.49 -50.82 -6.11
N HIS A 487 -31.19 -50.70 -6.39
CA HIS A 487 -30.49 -51.65 -7.27
C HIS A 487 -28.96 -51.66 -6.98
N LEU A 488 -28.30 -52.78 -7.32
CA LEU A 488 -26.85 -53.03 -7.22
C LEU A 488 -26.24 -52.98 -5.79
N LYS A 489 -26.58 -53.98 -4.99
CA LYS A 489 -25.57 -54.67 -4.16
C LYS A 489 -24.51 -55.29 -5.08
N HIS A 490 -23.22 -55.18 -4.74
CA HIS A 490 -22.20 -56.26 -4.76
C HIS A 490 -20.78 -55.69 -4.50
N ASN A 491 -20.27 -55.80 -3.27
CA ASN A 491 -19.08 -56.63 -2.93
C ASN A 491 -18.50 -56.35 -1.52
N ILE A 492 -18.28 -57.45 -0.77
CA ILE A 492 -17.09 -57.77 0.05
C ILE A 492 -16.55 -56.60 0.94
N ILE A 493 -16.87 -56.47 2.24
CA ILE A 493 -16.66 -57.38 3.40
C ILE A 493 -15.17 -57.61 3.76
N VAL A 494 -14.87 -57.63 5.07
CA VAL A 494 -13.55 -57.86 5.73
C VAL A 494 -12.57 -56.66 5.77
N ARG A 495 -12.76 -55.78 6.78
CA ARG A 495 -11.65 -55.10 7.52
C ARG A 495 -12.12 -54.65 8.92
N LEU A 496 -11.92 -55.49 9.94
CA LEU A 496 -11.87 -55.10 11.36
C LEU A 496 -11.11 -56.19 12.15
N LEU A 497 -10.41 -55.77 13.22
CA LEU A 497 -9.50 -56.58 14.06
C LEU A 497 -8.24 -57.04 13.29
N THR A 498 -7.00 -56.94 13.78
CA THR A 498 -6.43 -56.58 15.10
C THR A 498 -5.44 -55.40 14.93
N GLY A 499 -4.74 -54.84 15.93
CA GLY A 499 -4.73 -55.01 17.40
C GLY A 499 -3.52 -54.25 18.00
N VAL A 500 -3.68 -53.58 19.14
CA VAL A 500 -2.63 -52.70 19.71
C VAL A 500 -1.62 -53.49 20.56
N LYS A 501 -0.32 -53.24 20.38
CA LYS A 501 0.70 -53.35 21.45
C LYS A 501 2.02 -52.63 21.13
N ASN A 502 2.79 -52.35 22.19
CA ASN A 502 4.03 -51.58 22.20
C ASN A 502 5.26 -52.51 22.18
N PHE A 503 6.43 -52.05 21.69
CA PHE A 503 7.58 -51.62 22.51
C PHE A 503 8.77 -51.16 21.64
N SER A 504 9.80 -50.59 22.28
CA SER A 504 11.06 -50.15 21.69
C SER A 504 12.13 -51.25 21.62
N GLU A 505 13.09 -51.12 20.71
CA GLU A 505 14.50 -51.45 21.03
C GLU A 505 15.48 -50.67 20.14
N ASN A 506 16.69 -50.39 20.67
CA ASN A 506 17.80 -49.77 19.96
C ASN A 506 18.82 -50.86 19.58
N LEU A 507 19.43 -50.81 18.40
CA LEU A 507 20.68 -51.54 18.12
C LEU A 507 21.54 -50.89 17.02
N SER A 508 22.75 -50.47 17.43
CA SER A 508 24.04 -50.44 16.71
C SER A 508 24.12 -50.08 15.21
N SER A 509 24.90 -49.03 14.93
CA SER A 509 25.67 -48.83 13.68
C SER A 509 26.76 -49.93 13.53
N PRO A 510 27.28 -50.21 12.32
CA PRO A 510 28.46 -49.49 11.84
C PRO A 510 28.44 -49.07 10.35
N GLN A 511 29.29 -48.09 10.02
CA GLN A 511 29.55 -47.60 8.65
C GLN A 511 30.57 -48.48 7.89
N PRO A 512 30.54 -48.50 6.54
CA PRO A 512 31.66 -48.94 5.72
C PRO A 512 32.53 -47.77 5.22
N MET A 513 33.79 -47.77 5.66
CA MET A 513 35.01 -47.18 5.06
C MET A 513 34.91 -46.11 3.95
N ASP A 514 35.44 -44.92 4.24
CA ASP A 514 35.97 -44.00 3.23
C ASP A 514 37.22 -44.59 2.55
N ILE A 515 37.38 -44.34 1.25
CA ILE A 515 38.64 -44.55 0.52
C ILE A 515 39.14 -43.19 0.05
N HIS A 516 40.18 -42.67 0.69
CA HIS A 516 40.93 -41.52 0.19
C HIS A 516 41.72 -41.92 -1.06
N VAL A 517 41.47 -41.23 -2.17
CA VAL A 517 42.47 -41.03 -3.22
C VAL A 517 42.88 -39.57 -3.16
N VAL A 518 44.16 -39.32 -2.94
CA VAL A 518 44.78 -37.99 -3.03
C VAL A 518 45.64 -38.00 -4.29
N GLU A 519 45.43 -37.03 -5.17
CA GLU A 519 46.42 -36.62 -6.17
C GLU A 519 46.26 -35.12 -6.43
N ASP A 520 47.35 -34.47 -6.83
CA ASP A 520 47.66 -33.09 -6.42
C ASP A 520 47.83 -32.12 -7.61
N ASP A 521 48.12 -30.85 -7.29
CA ASP A 521 48.30 -29.69 -8.17
C ASP A 521 48.96 -29.96 -9.54
N SER A 522 48.45 -29.28 -10.58
CA SER A 522 49.28 -28.33 -11.36
C SER A 522 48.49 -27.46 -12.36
N LEU A 523 49.02 -26.26 -12.60
CA LEU A 523 48.45 -25.28 -13.53
C LEU A 523 48.86 -25.56 -14.98
N PHE A 524 48.02 -25.19 -15.95
CA PHE A 524 48.51 -24.55 -17.18
C PHE A 524 47.47 -23.62 -17.84
N ASN A 525 47.93 -22.47 -18.34
CA ASN A 525 47.16 -21.59 -19.23
C ASN A 525 47.14 -22.16 -20.65
N LEU A 526 46.05 -21.94 -21.41
CA LEU A 526 46.17 -21.66 -22.85
C LEU A 526 44.92 -20.94 -23.39
N SER A 527 45.01 -20.51 -24.66
CA SER A 527 44.31 -19.32 -25.18
C SER A 527 43.02 -19.58 -25.96
N ARG A 528 42.26 -18.49 -26.15
CA ARG A 528 41.18 -18.31 -27.13
C ARG A 528 41.39 -19.07 -28.45
N TYR A 529 40.30 -19.56 -29.02
CA TYR A 529 40.06 -19.47 -30.47
C TYR A 529 38.59 -19.10 -30.73
N GLU A 530 38.36 -18.17 -31.67
CA GLU A 530 37.03 -17.88 -32.21
C GLU A 530 36.77 -18.76 -33.43
N THR A 531 35.54 -19.26 -33.59
CA THR A 531 35.01 -19.66 -34.90
C THR A 531 33.63 -19.05 -35.13
N LYS A 532 33.50 -18.28 -36.21
CA LYS A 532 32.24 -17.69 -36.66
C LYS A 532 31.59 -18.60 -37.70
N GLY A 533 30.28 -18.73 -37.66
CA GLY A 533 29.51 -19.50 -38.65
C GLY A 533 28.11 -18.95 -38.81
N SER A 534 27.95 -17.91 -39.64
CA SER A 534 26.65 -17.35 -40.00
C SER A 534 26.53 -17.24 -41.51
N CYS A 535 25.53 -17.92 -42.09
CA CYS A 535 25.24 -17.88 -43.51
C CYS A 535 24.06 -16.95 -43.79
N ARG A 536 24.30 -15.89 -44.57
CA ARG A 536 23.27 -15.15 -45.30
C ARG A 536 23.64 -15.16 -46.78
N ARG A 537 22.67 -15.47 -47.65
CA ARG A 537 22.80 -15.22 -49.09
C ARG A 537 22.50 -13.75 -49.39
N VAL A 538 23.17 -13.23 -50.41
CA VAL A 538 22.89 -11.97 -51.10
C VAL A 538 22.75 -12.31 -52.58
N SER A 539 21.81 -11.65 -53.27
CA SER A 539 21.86 -11.35 -54.71
C SER A 539 20.73 -10.35 -55.03
N ASP A 540 21.08 -9.07 -54.96
CA ASP A 540 21.02 -8.06 -56.04
C ASP A 540 19.79 -7.88 -56.95
N GLN A 541 19.71 -6.66 -57.51
CA GLN A 541 18.60 -6.11 -58.30
C GLN A 541 18.74 -6.35 -59.81
N VAL A 542 17.61 -6.42 -60.53
CA VAL A 542 17.49 -5.92 -61.92
C VAL A 542 16.08 -5.33 -62.10
N SER A 543 16.00 -4.15 -62.73
CA SER A 543 14.81 -3.44 -63.26
C SER A 543 13.66 -3.13 -62.30
#